data_AF-A0A6A6GPZ5-F1
#
_entry.id   AF-A0A6A6GPZ5-F1
#
_cell.length_a   1.000
_cell.length_b   1.000
_cell.length_c   1.000
_cell.angle_alpha   90.00
_cell.angle_beta   90.00
_cell.angle_gamma   90.00
#
_symmetry.space_group_name_H-M   'P 1'
#
loop_
_entity.id
_entity.type
_entity.pdbx_description
1 polymer ?
#
loop_
_entity_poly.entity_id
_entity_poly.type
_entity_poly.pdbx_seq_one_letter_code
_entity_poly.pdbx_strand_id
1 'polypeptide(L)'
;MIPLGHRFAPITGGGLYRGTTGTVYDLVFQDWDVRRHVVVSGETPKHLPEDDAQAYENLEDKLTLALQDNASRIIPPAWAFRFGPQLDLISADKGQSLEYDPRDTTPYPLLSGCPHLAELPRFARDELIEVDRMQMRVDKCVHTTKRGDQMTLVVKYALFRSGLESLWQEIDIWRSIPPHPNIVTINSLIVDEVEHRLVGFSTPFVPGGTLEKGERTFKLKWLKDLLQAIDQLNLQHGVMHRDIHPRNMVVDPRTDKLQLIDFNHARRIGPSIYHDVSDIQSNGLGLWDHDKDPNNDISGAVFSLYELITGDFENRGHWEQLSSPKVVLDLTTWQHDPLRKLDHEVEVYRDTLTLWIHSRKDKDIKIFTDCPQHVPDFEPMPKRSSEPPSSRDKVLSSTSNGEWDAYGRYRVKWDRPAQEQLHPGVQYLFSGKPVPHPHLPLLRIFWRVLGVLSSSIRGVGGLLKYSLSRPASLLFRLLGLIRTAFNRTTDMR
;
A
#
# COMPACT_ATOMS: atom_id res chain seq x y z
N MET A 1 0.97 -3.85 -15.08
CA MET A 1 0.87 -5.25 -14.62
C MET A 1 2.07 -5.51 -13.75
N ILE A 2 1.87 -5.96 -12.52
CA ILE A 2 2.95 -6.33 -11.62
C ILE A 2 3.67 -7.53 -12.24
N PRO A 3 4.99 -7.47 -12.48
CA PRO A 3 5.73 -8.67 -12.88
C PRO A 3 5.53 -9.76 -11.85
N LEU A 4 5.23 -10.99 -12.27
CA LEU A 4 4.88 -12.10 -11.38
C LEU A 4 5.92 -12.30 -10.26
N GLY A 5 7.20 -12.07 -10.55
CA GLY A 5 8.28 -12.14 -9.58
C GLY A 5 8.28 -11.03 -8.53
N HIS A 6 7.79 -9.83 -8.84
CA HIS A 6 7.93 -8.65 -7.98
C HIS A 6 6.84 -8.54 -6.91
N ARG A 7 5.97 -9.55 -6.77
CA ARG A 7 4.82 -9.53 -5.85
C ARG A 7 5.14 -9.91 -4.39
N PHE A 8 6.37 -10.32 -4.11
CA PHE A 8 6.81 -10.69 -2.77
C PHE A 8 7.72 -9.61 -2.18
N ALA A 9 7.49 -9.30 -0.90
CA ALA A 9 8.35 -8.42 -0.12
C ALA A 9 8.45 -8.94 1.31
N PRO A 10 9.61 -8.84 1.98
CA PRO A 10 9.74 -9.17 3.39
C PRO A 10 8.90 -8.20 4.23
N ILE A 11 8.31 -8.70 5.32
CA ILE A 11 7.63 -7.83 6.29
C ILE A 11 8.67 -7.43 7.34
N THR A 12 9.18 -6.20 7.22
CA THR A 12 10.11 -5.62 8.21
C THR A 12 9.52 -5.67 9.62
N GLY A 13 10.24 -6.28 10.56
CA GLY A 13 9.80 -6.49 11.94
C GLY A 13 9.06 -7.80 12.22
N GLY A 14 8.90 -8.68 11.22
CA GLY A 14 8.52 -10.07 11.44
C GLY A 14 9.67 -10.78 12.15
N GLY A 15 9.58 -10.91 13.47
CA GLY A 15 10.61 -11.59 14.26
C GLY A 15 10.91 -12.97 13.67
N LEU A 16 12.20 -13.27 13.52
CA LEU A 16 12.67 -14.59 13.15
C LEU A 16 12.23 -15.53 14.29
N TYR A 17 11.17 -16.31 14.06
CA TYR A 17 10.78 -17.32 15.03
C TYR A 17 11.77 -18.46 14.90
N ARG A 18 12.82 -18.42 15.74
CA ARG A 18 13.76 -19.54 15.87
C ARG A 18 12.94 -20.75 16.30
N GLY A 19 12.97 -21.82 15.51
CA GLY A 19 12.71 -23.15 16.06
C GLY A 19 13.67 -23.39 17.23
N THR A 20 13.28 -24.21 18.21
CA THR A 20 14.02 -24.50 19.46
C THR A 20 15.47 -24.97 19.27
N THR A 21 15.91 -25.26 18.04
CA THR A 21 17.25 -25.77 17.71
C THR A 21 18.16 -24.77 16.98
N GLY A 22 17.69 -23.59 16.57
CA GLY A 22 18.50 -22.59 15.85
C GLY A 22 18.93 -22.96 14.42
N THR A 23 18.49 -24.11 13.90
CA THR A 23 18.88 -24.64 12.59
C THR A 23 17.89 -24.35 11.47
N VAL A 24 16.77 -23.69 11.78
CA VAL A 24 15.66 -23.43 10.86
C VAL A 24 15.20 -21.99 11.02
N TYR A 25 14.87 -21.33 9.92
CA TYR A 25 14.20 -20.02 9.91
C TYR A 25 12.73 -20.17 9.50
N ASP A 26 11.89 -19.30 10.05
CA ASP A 26 10.52 -19.03 9.61
C ASP A 26 10.39 -17.51 9.41
N LEU A 27 10.25 -17.08 8.16
CA LEU A 27 10.13 -15.68 7.76
C LEU A 27 8.77 -15.42 7.13
N VAL A 28 8.19 -14.26 7.42
CA VAL A 28 6.89 -13.86 6.86
C VAL A 28 7.10 -12.86 5.74
N PHE A 29 6.62 -13.23 4.56
CA PHE A 29 6.60 -12.38 3.39
C PHE A 29 5.18 -11.92 3.09
N GLN A 30 5.07 -10.72 2.55
CA GLN A 30 3.84 -10.21 1.97
C GLN A 30 3.80 -10.56 0.48
N ASP A 31 2.72 -11.24 0.09
CA ASP A 31 2.33 -11.40 -1.29
C ASP A 31 1.30 -10.32 -1.63
N TRP A 32 1.79 -9.16 -2.08
CA TRP A 32 0.99 -7.94 -2.19
C TRP A 32 0.09 -7.92 -3.43
N ASP A 33 0.36 -8.78 -4.41
CA ASP A 33 -0.53 -8.97 -5.56
C ASP A 33 -1.87 -9.57 -5.10
N VAL A 34 -1.85 -10.59 -4.23
CA VAL A 34 -3.08 -11.21 -3.69
C VAL A 34 -3.46 -10.75 -2.28
N ARG A 35 -2.68 -9.83 -1.69
CA ARG A 35 -2.87 -9.24 -0.35
C ARG A 35 -2.95 -10.26 0.79
N ARG A 36 -1.98 -11.17 0.84
CA ARG A 36 -1.87 -12.17 1.91
C ARG A 36 -0.46 -12.26 2.46
N HIS A 37 -0.35 -12.87 3.63
CA HIS A 37 0.93 -13.28 4.19
C HIS A 37 1.25 -14.71 3.79
N VAL A 38 2.52 -14.94 3.51
CA VAL A 38 3.08 -16.26 3.26
C VAL A 38 4.26 -16.49 4.19
N VAL A 39 4.45 -17.73 4.57
CA VAL A 39 5.51 -18.16 5.47
C VAL A 39 6.53 -18.91 4.66
N VAL A 40 7.80 -18.54 4.84
CA VAL A 40 8.93 -19.09 4.12
C VAL A 40 9.87 -19.68 5.15
N SER A 41 10.10 -20.99 5.06
CA SER A 41 10.90 -21.73 6.02
C SER A 41 11.99 -22.56 5.36
N GLY A 42 13.06 -22.81 6.09
CA GLY A 42 14.18 -23.59 5.56
C GLY A 42 15.31 -23.73 6.57
N GLU A 43 16.36 -24.47 6.20
CA GLU A 43 17.54 -24.63 7.05
C GLU A 43 18.39 -23.36 7.00
N THR A 44 18.78 -22.86 8.18
CA THR A 44 19.70 -21.73 8.28
C THR A 44 21.08 -22.16 7.74
N PRO A 45 21.67 -21.44 6.78
CA PRO A 45 23.04 -21.70 6.34
C PRO A 45 24.00 -21.76 7.53
N LYS A 46 24.85 -22.80 7.60
CA LYS A 46 25.75 -23.13 8.75
C LYS A 46 26.72 -22.02 9.19
N HIS A 47 26.76 -20.88 8.50
CA HIS A 47 27.72 -19.80 8.69
C HIS A 47 27.09 -18.42 8.88
N LEU A 48 25.76 -18.31 9.06
CA LEU A 48 25.17 -17.03 9.44
C LEU A 48 25.49 -16.74 10.92
N PRO A 49 26.28 -15.70 11.24
CA PRO A 49 26.55 -15.32 12.62
C PRO A 49 25.24 -14.90 13.31
N GLU A 50 25.08 -15.25 14.59
CA GLU A 50 23.82 -15.03 15.31
C GLU A 50 23.40 -13.56 15.41
N ASP A 51 24.36 -12.63 15.38
CA ASP A 51 24.17 -11.19 15.58
C ASP A 51 24.50 -10.33 14.35
N ASP A 52 24.56 -10.94 13.16
CA ASP A 52 24.90 -10.22 11.92
C ASP A 52 23.63 -9.84 11.13
N ALA A 53 23.04 -8.69 11.47
CA ALA A 53 21.87 -8.14 10.80
C ALA A 53 22.04 -8.06 9.26
N GLN A 54 23.23 -7.72 8.79
CA GLN A 54 23.52 -7.63 7.35
C GLN A 54 23.45 -9.00 6.69
N ALA A 55 23.92 -10.05 7.37
CA ALA A 55 23.83 -11.41 6.86
C ALA A 55 22.37 -11.92 6.76
N TYR A 56 21.46 -11.41 7.59
CA TYR A 56 20.03 -11.70 7.52
C TYR A 56 19.30 -10.91 6.45
N GLU A 57 19.60 -9.62 6.27
CA GLU A 57 19.11 -8.85 5.11
C GLU A 57 19.51 -9.55 3.80
N ASN A 58 20.76 -10.00 3.73
CA ASN A 58 21.27 -10.79 2.60
C ASN A 58 20.50 -12.12 2.41
N LEU A 59 19.90 -12.70 3.45
CA LEU A 59 19.05 -13.89 3.34
C LEU A 59 17.64 -13.53 2.86
N GLU A 60 17.03 -12.47 3.39
CA GLU A 60 15.71 -11.99 2.94
C GLU A 60 15.73 -11.60 1.47
N ASP A 61 16.79 -10.94 1.00
CA ASP A 61 16.97 -10.60 -0.41
C ASP A 61 17.07 -11.85 -1.29
N LYS A 62 17.90 -12.83 -0.87
CA LYS A 62 18.03 -14.10 -1.60
C LYS A 62 16.72 -14.89 -1.63
N LEU A 63 15.98 -14.90 -0.52
CA LEU A 63 14.67 -15.56 -0.45
C LEU A 63 13.63 -14.82 -1.26
N THR A 64 13.68 -13.49 -1.29
CA THR A 64 12.84 -12.69 -2.18
C THR A 64 13.06 -13.16 -3.60
N LEU A 65 14.30 -13.18 -4.10
CA LEU A 65 14.67 -13.69 -5.42
C LEU A 65 14.17 -15.13 -5.66
N ALA A 66 14.38 -16.03 -4.70
CA ALA A 66 13.92 -17.41 -4.81
C ALA A 66 12.39 -17.54 -4.91
N LEU A 67 11.64 -16.70 -4.18
CA LEU A 67 10.18 -16.59 -4.33
C LEU A 67 9.80 -16.03 -5.70
N GLN A 68 10.54 -15.04 -6.22
CA GLN A 68 10.30 -14.47 -7.55
C GLN A 68 10.44 -15.54 -8.63
N ASP A 69 11.52 -16.33 -8.57
CA ASP A 69 11.81 -17.42 -9.51
C ASP A 69 10.76 -18.54 -9.46
N ASN A 70 10.15 -18.75 -8.29
CA ASN A 70 9.13 -19.78 -8.07
C ASN A 70 7.70 -19.24 -8.07
N ALA A 71 7.48 -17.97 -8.43
CA ALA A 71 6.19 -17.30 -8.27
C ALA A 71 5.03 -18.01 -9.00
N SER A 72 5.29 -18.63 -10.16
CA SER A 72 4.31 -19.44 -10.91
C SER A 72 3.90 -20.74 -10.21
N ARG A 73 4.73 -21.25 -9.31
CA ARG A 73 4.46 -22.42 -8.47
C ARG A 73 3.78 -22.04 -7.15
N ILE A 74 3.83 -20.75 -6.79
CA ILE A 74 3.27 -20.20 -5.55
C ILE A 74 1.84 -19.72 -5.81
N ILE A 75 0.91 -20.68 -5.83
CA ILE A 75 -0.49 -20.44 -6.16
C ILE A 75 -1.36 -20.54 -4.89
N PRO A 76 -2.33 -19.64 -4.67
CA PRO A 76 -3.34 -19.81 -3.64
C PRO A 76 -4.08 -21.16 -3.77
N PRO A 77 -4.44 -21.82 -2.66
CA PRO A 77 -4.43 -21.32 -1.28
C PRO A 77 -3.16 -21.68 -0.47
N ALA A 78 -2.08 -22.15 -1.10
CA ALA A 78 -0.83 -22.45 -0.39
C ALA A 78 -0.27 -21.17 0.25
N TRP A 79 0.16 -21.25 1.51
CA TRP A 79 0.66 -20.10 2.27
C TRP A 79 1.93 -20.40 3.06
N ALA A 80 2.38 -21.66 3.10
CA ALA A 80 3.65 -22.07 3.68
C ALA A 80 4.54 -22.67 2.59
N PHE A 81 5.78 -22.18 2.50
CA PHE A 81 6.77 -22.56 1.50
C PHE A 81 8.06 -22.99 2.17
N ARG A 82 8.51 -24.21 1.89
CA ARG A 82 9.78 -24.72 2.40
C ARG A 82 10.86 -24.64 1.33
N PHE A 83 11.99 -24.06 1.67
CA PHE A 83 13.17 -23.96 0.83
C PHE A 83 14.31 -24.83 1.37
N GLY A 84 15.07 -25.42 0.45
CA GLY A 84 16.27 -26.19 0.76
C GLY A 84 17.46 -25.30 1.10
N PRO A 85 18.60 -25.89 1.50
CA PRO A 85 19.84 -25.15 1.77
C PRO A 85 20.38 -24.38 0.55
N GLN A 86 19.98 -24.76 -0.66
CA GLN A 86 20.32 -24.09 -1.92
C GLN A 86 19.24 -23.10 -2.39
N LEU A 87 18.24 -22.82 -1.55
CA LEU A 87 17.09 -21.96 -1.86
C LEU A 87 16.24 -22.45 -3.04
N ASP A 88 16.22 -23.76 -3.27
CA ASP A 88 15.24 -24.42 -4.13
C ASP A 88 13.93 -24.67 -3.36
N LEU A 89 12.80 -24.43 -4.02
CA LEU A 89 11.47 -24.67 -3.42
C LEU A 89 11.19 -26.17 -3.30
N ILE A 90 11.20 -26.67 -2.06
CA ILE A 90 10.93 -28.07 -1.69
C ILE A 90 9.43 -28.34 -1.61
N SER A 91 8.68 -27.50 -0.90
CA SER A 91 7.24 -27.70 -0.72
C SER A 91 6.45 -26.39 -0.72
N ALA A 92 5.20 -26.48 -1.14
CA ALA A 92 4.21 -25.41 -1.16
C ALA A 92 2.87 -25.97 -0.68
N ASP A 93 2.50 -25.68 0.57
CA ASP A 93 1.32 -26.28 1.19
C ASP A 93 0.47 -25.26 1.99
N LYS A 94 -0.62 -25.77 2.57
CA LYS A 94 -1.59 -24.99 3.36
C LYS A 94 -1.17 -24.84 4.83
N GLY A 95 0.13 -24.87 5.13
CA GLY A 95 0.72 -24.83 6.47
C GLY A 95 0.55 -26.13 7.26
N GLN A 96 0.25 -27.25 6.60
CA GLN A 96 0.07 -28.53 7.30
C GLN A 96 1.37 -29.06 7.91
N SER A 97 2.51 -28.60 7.40
CA SER A 97 3.84 -28.98 7.90
C SER A 97 4.36 -28.09 9.03
N LEU A 98 3.64 -27.02 9.38
CA LEU A 98 4.04 -26.10 10.44
C LEU A 98 3.37 -26.49 11.76
N GLU A 99 4.10 -26.39 12.85
CA GLU A 99 3.57 -26.64 14.20
C GLU A 99 2.54 -25.57 14.61
N TYR A 100 2.68 -24.35 14.09
CA TYR A 100 1.78 -23.22 14.31
C TYR A 100 1.71 -22.30 13.07
N ASP A 101 0.71 -21.42 12.99
CA ASP A 101 0.58 -20.42 11.92
C ASP A 101 1.20 -19.08 12.37
N PRO A 102 2.42 -18.71 11.92
CA PRO A 102 3.07 -17.46 12.35
C PRO A 102 2.48 -16.21 11.70
N ARG A 103 1.47 -16.33 10.83
CA ARG A 103 0.86 -15.16 10.19
C ARG A 103 0.04 -14.39 11.22
N ASP A 104 0.44 -13.16 11.47
CA ASP A 104 -0.29 -12.24 12.33
C ASP A 104 -1.58 -11.75 11.65
N THR A 105 -2.65 -11.61 12.43
CA THR A 105 -3.88 -10.96 12.01
C THR A 105 -3.80 -9.48 12.35
N THR A 106 -3.90 -8.62 11.34
CA THR A 106 -3.91 -7.17 11.55
C THR A 106 -5.14 -6.72 12.34
N PRO A 107 -4.95 -6.08 13.51
CA PRO A 107 -6.04 -5.75 14.41
C PRO A 107 -6.70 -4.41 14.05
N TYR A 108 -7.37 -4.33 12.90
CA TYR A 108 -8.02 -3.09 12.46
C TYR A 108 -9.04 -2.58 13.48
N PRO A 109 -8.96 -1.30 13.91
CA PRO A 109 -9.89 -0.74 14.89
C PRO A 109 -11.27 -0.53 14.26
N LEU A 110 -12.33 -0.68 15.05
CA LEU A 110 -13.67 -0.27 14.65
C LEU A 110 -13.70 1.25 14.48
N LEU A 111 -14.26 1.75 13.37
CA LEU A 111 -14.35 3.20 13.16
C LEU A 111 -15.16 3.91 14.26
N SER A 112 -16.12 3.22 14.89
CA SER A 112 -16.88 3.75 16.04
C SER A 112 -16.01 4.02 17.27
N GLY A 113 -14.82 3.40 17.37
CA GLY A 113 -13.82 3.68 18.39
C GLY A 113 -12.91 4.86 18.05
N CYS A 114 -13.10 5.52 16.90
CA CYS A 114 -12.25 6.60 16.40
C CYS A 114 -13.08 7.87 16.15
N PRO A 115 -13.69 8.49 17.18
CA PRO A 115 -14.63 9.59 17.00
C PRO A 115 -14.00 10.81 16.30
N HIS A 116 -12.72 11.07 16.50
CA HIS A 116 -11.98 12.15 15.83
C HIS A 116 -11.85 11.97 14.30
N LEU A 117 -12.11 10.76 13.77
CA LEU A 117 -12.13 10.46 12.34
C LEU A 117 -13.55 10.44 11.75
N ALA A 118 -14.59 10.61 12.58
CA ALA A 118 -15.98 10.43 12.15
C ALA A 118 -16.46 11.45 11.11
N GLU A 119 -15.81 12.61 11.03
CA GLU A 119 -16.14 13.68 10.08
C GLU A 119 -15.63 13.40 8.67
N LEU A 120 -14.64 12.51 8.51
CA LEU A 120 -14.12 12.17 7.19
C LEU A 120 -15.12 11.28 6.43
N PRO A 121 -15.29 11.50 5.11
CA PRO A 121 -16.02 10.56 4.27
C PRO A 121 -15.46 9.15 4.41
N ARG A 122 -16.30 8.14 4.25
CA ARG A 122 -15.89 6.74 4.31
C ARG A 122 -16.42 5.97 3.11
N PHE A 123 -15.61 5.06 2.58
CA PHE A 123 -16.03 4.10 1.57
C PHE A 123 -15.79 2.68 2.08
N ALA A 124 -16.77 1.81 1.88
CA ALA A 124 -16.58 0.39 2.06
C ALA A 124 -15.75 -0.17 0.90
N ARG A 125 -14.98 -1.22 1.15
CA ARG A 125 -14.12 -1.85 0.13
C ARG A 125 -14.88 -2.39 -1.08
N ASP A 126 -16.16 -2.75 -0.92
CA ASP A 126 -17.02 -3.23 -2.01
C ASP A 126 -17.73 -2.10 -2.77
N GLU A 127 -17.50 -0.83 -2.40
CA GLU A 127 -17.94 0.36 -3.15
C GLU A 127 -16.85 0.89 -4.10
N LEU A 128 -15.67 0.28 -4.09
CA LEU A 128 -14.50 0.69 -4.85
C LEU A 128 -14.19 -0.35 -5.92
N ILE A 129 -13.99 0.10 -7.16
CA ILE A 129 -13.52 -0.73 -8.26
C ILE A 129 -12.00 -0.60 -8.33
N GLU A 130 -11.29 -1.71 -8.27
CA GLU A 130 -9.84 -1.76 -8.46
C GLU A 130 -9.51 -1.50 -9.94
N VAL A 131 -8.63 -0.53 -10.19
CA VAL A 131 -8.18 -0.14 -11.53
C VAL A 131 -6.75 -0.55 -11.77
N ASP A 132 -5.87 -0.31 -10.79
CA ASP A 132 -4.46 -0.65 -10.90
C ASP A 132 -3.85 -0.94 -9.52
N ARG A 133 -2.81 -1.75 -9.51
CA ARG A 133 -2.04 -2.11 -8.32
C ARG A 133 -0.71 -1.38 -8.40
N MET A 134 -0.65 -0.18 -7.80
CA MET A 134 0.42 0.78 -8.08
C MET A 134 1.73 0.40 -7.39
N GLN A 135 1.66 0.04 -6.12
CA GLN A 135 2.80 -0.40 -5.31
C GLN A 135 2.29 -1.22 -4.12
N MET A 136 3.22 -1.78 -3.35
CA MET A 136 2.87 -2.46 -2.11
C MET A 136 2.00 -1.55 -1.23
N ARG A 137 0.82 -2.04 -0.82
CA ARG A 137 -0.16 -1.33 0.02
C ARG A 137 -0.83 -0.11 -0.59
N VAL A 138 -0.67 0.13 -1.90
CA VAL A 138 -1.29 1.27 -2.59
C VAL A 138 -1.88 0.84 -3.93
N ASP A 139 -3.18 1.03 -4.07
CA ASP A 139 -3.91 0.72 -5.29
C ASP A 139 -4.62 1.96 -5.85
N LYS A 140 -4.78 1.98 -7.17
CA LYS A 140 -5.65 2.93 -7.85
C LYS A 140 -7.05 2.34 -7.92
N CYS A 141 -8.04 3.09 -7.43
CA CYS A 141 -9.43 2.68 -7.42
C CYS A 141 -10.34 3.72 -8.09
N VAL A 142 -11.55 3.32 -8.43
CA VAL A 142 -12.64 4.21 -8.83
C VAL A 142 -13.83 4.02 -7.91
N HIS A 143 -14.38 5.12 -7.42
CA HIS A 143 -15.67 5.17 -6.74
C HIS A 143 -16.70 5.85 -7.64
N THR A 144 -17.91 5.31 -7.70
CA THR A 144 -19.04 5.98 -8.38
C THR A 144 -19.94 6.61 -7.33
N THR A 145 -20.05 7.93 -7.37
CA THR A 145 -20.89 8.68 -6.44
C THR A 145 -22.37 8.37 -6.66
N LYS A 146 -23.23 8.75 -5.70
CA LYS A 146 -24.69 8.62 -5.83
C LYS A 146 -25.28 9.33 -7.06
N ARG A 147 -24.58 10.32 -7.62
CA ARG A 147 -24.98 11.05 -8.83
C ARG A 147 -24.53 10.36 -10.13
N GLY A 148 -23.74 9.30 -10.04
CA GLY A 148 -23.14 8.61 -11.17
C GLY A 148 -21.77 9.15 -11.57
N ASP A 149 -21.27 10.22 -10.92
CA ASP A 149 -19.94 10.75 -11.20
C ASP A 149 -18.87 9.76 -10.74
N GLN A 150 -17.85 9.55 -11.57
CA GLN A 150 -16.70 8.70 -11.24
C GLN A 150 -15.58 9.53 -10.62
N MET A 151 -15.06 9.04 -9.50
CA MET A 151 -13.92 9.61 -8.79
C MET A 151 -12.78 8.59 -8.81
N THR A 152 -11.62 8.99 -9.34
CA THR A 152 -10.42 8.15 -9.30
C THR A 152 -9.63 8.47 -8.03
N LEU A 153 -9.29 7.43 -7.29
CA LEU A 153 -8.69 7.49 -5.96
C LEU A 153 -7.38 6.70 -5.94
N VAL A 154 -6.46 7.15 -5.10
CA VAL A 154 -5.32 6.35 -4.64
C VAL A 154 -5.67 5.88 -3.24
N VAL A 155 -5.71 4.56 -3.04
CA VAL A 155 -6.10 3.93 -1.78
C VAL A 155 -4.85 3.33 -1.14
N LYS A 156 -4.53 3.80 0.07
CA LYS A 156 -3.48 3.25 0.93
C LYS A 156 -4.09 2.39 2.03
N TYR A 157 -3.48 1.27 2.36
CA TYR A 157 -4.01 0.34 3.36
C TYR A 157 -2.91 -0.42 4.10
N ALA A 158 -3.20 -0.90 5.31
CA ALA A 158 -2.27 -1.77 6.05
C ALA A 158 -2.65 -3.23 5.84
N LEU A 159 -1.66 -4.14 5.80
CA LEU A 159 -1.88 -5.60 5.77
C LEU A 159 -1.31 -6.34 6.97
N PHE A 160 -0.44 -5.68 7.76
CA PHE A 160 0.21 -6.19 8.96
C PHE A 160 0.20 -5.11 10.06
N ARG A 161 0.47 -5.50 11.30
CA ARG A 161 0.34 -4.63 12.48
C ARG A 161 1.23 -3.38 12.45
N SER A 162 2.54 -3.51 12.23
CA SER A 162 3.44 -2.35 12.17
C SER A 162 3.07 -1.40 11.02
N GLY A 163 2.54 -1.96 9.92
CA GLY A 163 1.97 -1.20 8.82
C GLY A 163 0.71 -0.42 9.21
N LEU A 164 -0.13 -0.96 10.10
CA LEU A 164 -1.31 -0.29 10.62
C LEU A 164 -0.94 0.86 11.55
N GLU A 165 0.06 0.69 12.41
CA GLU A 165 0.57 1.74 13.30
C GLU A 165 1.14 2.92 12.48
N SER A 166 1.90 2.62 11.41
CA SER A 166 2.41 3.63 10.48
C SER A 166 1.28 4.34 9.71
N LEU A 167 0.29 3.58 9.21
CA LEU A 167 -0.88 4.14 8.53
C LEU A 167 -1.69 5.05 9.46
N TRP A 168 -1.84 4.66 10.72
CA TRP A 168 -2.55 5.44 11.73
C TRP A 168 -1.90 6.80 11.95
N GLN A 169 -0.57 6.80 12.14
CA GLN A 169 0.20 8.03 12.27
C GLN A 169 0.11 8.92 11.02
N GLU A 170 0.17 8.32 9.83
CA GLU A 170 0.00 9.05 8.56
C GLU A 170 -1.38 9.71 8.49
N ILE A 171 -2.45 8.98 8.83
CA ILE A 171 -3.82 9.53 8.86
C ILE A 171 -3.88 10.71 9.83
N ASP A 172 -3.39 10.55 11.06
CA ASP A 172 -3.49 11.57 12.10
C ASP A 172 -2.77 12.87 11.75
N ILE A 173 -1.54 12.77 11.23
CA ILE A 173 -0.79 13.94 10.80
C ILE A 173 -1.45 14.57 9.59
N TRP A 174 -1.72 13.77 8.55
CA TRP A 174 -2.13 14.30 7.26
C TRP A 174 -3.52 14.93 7.30
N ARG A 175 -4.48 14.33 8.03
CA ARG A 175 -5.81 14.92 8.23
C ARG A 175 -5.79 16.18 9.09
N SER A 176 -4.76 16.35 9.92
CA SER A 176 -4.61 17.53 10.79
C SER A 176 -4.04 18.74 10.05
N ILE A 177 -3.48 18.55 8.86
CA ILE A 177 -2.98 19.64 8.02
C ILE A 177 -4.17 20.30 7.31
N PRO A 178 -4.37 21.62 7.46
CA PRO A 178 -5.42 22.34 6.73
C PRO A 178 -5.25 22.20 5.21
N PRO A 179 -6.35 22.22 4.42
CA PRO A 179 -6.27 22.12 2.97
C PRO A 179 -5.34 23.18 2.36
N HIS A 180 -4.40 22.74 1.52
CA HIS A 180 -3.42 23.60 0.86
C HIS A 180 -3.32 23.26 -0.64
N PRO A 181 -3.24 24.25 -1.55
CA PRO A 181 -3.13 23.98 -2.99
C PRO A 181 -1.97 23.07 -3.40
N ASN A 182 -0.87 23.06 -2.64
CA ASN A 182 0.33 22.26 -2.92
C ASN A 182 0.47 21.03 -2.02
N ILE A 183 -0.59 20.59 -1.36
CA ILE A 183 -0.63 19.35 -0.58
C ILE A 183 -1.93 18.61 -0.95
N VAL A 184 -1.82 17.37 -1.42
CA VAL A 184 -3.00 16.55 -1.66
C VAL A 184 -3.64 16.22 -0.30
N THR A 185 -4.95 16.33 -0.15
CA THR A 185 -5.63 16.02 1.11
C THR A 185 -6.19 14.61 1.12
N ILE A 186 -6.32 14.01 2.32
CA ILE A 186 -7.12 12.81 2.50
C ILE A 186 -8.54 13.08 2.02
N ASN A 187 -9.06 12.19 1.18
CA ASN A 187 -10.40 12.26 0.63
C ASN A 187 -11.39 11.46 1.47
N SER A 188 -11.02 10.22 1.84
CA SER A 188 -11.90 9.35 2.60
C SER A 188 -11.13 8.31 3.40
N LEU A 189 -11.76 7.78 4.43
CA LEU A 189 -11.37 6.55 5.09
C LEU A 189 -11.86 5.35 4.28
N ILE A 190 -11.17 4.23 4.41
CA ILE A 190 -11.57 2.95 3.83
C ILE A 190 -11.90 2.00 4.97
N VAL A 191 -13.08 1.42 4.92
CA VAL A 191 -13.58 0.49 5.94
C VAL A 191 -13.93 -0.85 5.34
N ASP A 192 -13.81 -1.91 6.15
CA ASP A 192 -14.38 -3.20 5.76
C ASP A 192 -15.92 -3.17 5.76
N GLU A 193 -16.51 -4.00 4.93
CA GLU A 193 -17.95 -4.03 4.67
C GLU A 193 -18.78 -4.76 5.74
N VAL A 194 -18.14 -5.47 6.69
CA VAL A 194 -18.82 -6.32 7.69
C VAL A 194 -18.90 -5.63 9.04
N GLU A 195 -17.76 -5.20 9.58
CA GLU A 195 -17.68 -4.59 10.92
C GLU A 195 -17.28 -3.10 10.89
N HIS A 196 -17.11 -2.51 9.70
CA HIS A 196 -16.68 -1.12 9.54
C HIS A 196 -15.36 -0.79 10.27
N ARG A 197 -14.43 -1.73 10.26
CA ARG A 197 -13.06 -1.55 10.73
C ARG A 197 -12.28 -0.70 9.75
N LEU A 198 -11.50 0.24 10.27
CA LEU A 198 -10.65 1.13 9.49
C LEU A 198 -9.48 0.32 8.92
N VAL A 199 -9.43 0.19 7.60
CA VAL A 199 -8.41 -0.61 6.88
C VAL A 199 -7.39 0.24 6.14
N GLY A 200 -7.73 1.51 5.89
CA GLY A 200 -7.01 2.35 4.95
C GLY A 200 -7.59 3.76 4.86
N PHE A 201 -7.02 4.55 3.96
CA PHE A 201 -7.57 5.84 3.54
C PHE A 201 -7.35 6.02 2.03
N SER A 202 -7.97 7.05 1.46
CA SER A 202 -7.79 7.44 0.06
C SER A 202 -7.43 8.91 -0.10
N THR A 203 -6.75 9.21 -1.19
CA THR A 203 -6.56 10.56 -1.72
C THR A 203 -7.07 10.65 -3.16
N PRO A 204 -7.34 11.85 -3.69
CA PRO A 204 -7.63 12.03 -5.11
C PRO A 204 -6.42 11.59 -5.95
N PHE A 205 -6.67 10.85 -7.03
CA PHE A 205 -5.62 10.54 -8.01
C PHE A 205 -5.25 11.79 -8.81
N VAL A 206 -3.98 12.19 -8.77
CA VAL A 206 -3.45 13.32 -9.54
C VAL A 206 -2.96 12.82 -10.91
N PRO A 207 -3.64 13.13 -12.04
CA PRO A 207 -3.36 12.48 -13.32
C PRO A 207 -2.00 12.80 -13.92
N GLY A 208 -1.39 13.91 -13.51
CA GLY A 208 -0.07 14.27 -14.02
C GLY A 208 1.03 13.39 -13.45
N GLY A 209 0.80 12.56 -12.44
CA GLY A 209 1.83 11.66 -11.90
C GLY A 209 3.00 12.39 -11.26
N THR A 210 4.04 11.62 -10.90
CA THR A 210 5.20 12.07 -10.12
C THR A 210 6.27 12.73 -11.00
N LEU A 211 7.22 13.43 -10.39
CA LEU A 211 8.37 14.04 -11.08
C LEU A 211 9.58 13.10 -11.22
N GLU A 212 9.55 11.92 -10.60
CA GLU A 212 10.64 10.94 -10.57
C GLU A 212 11.22 10.62 -11.95
N LYS A 213 10.36 10.38 -12.94
CA LYS A 213 10.77 9.97 -14.29
C LYS A 213 11.45 11.06 -15.12
N GLY A 214 11.32 12.33 -14.76
CA GLY A 214 11.97 13.43 -15.49
C GLY A 214 11.46 13.72 -16.90
N GLU A 215 10.37 13.10 -17.34
CA GLU A 215 9.90 13.15 -18.73
C GLU A 215 9.33 14.52 -19.15
N ARG A 216 9.08 15.42 -18.19
CA ARG A 216 8.46 16.73 -18.42
C ARG A 216 9.40 17.86 -18.08
N THR A 217 9.10 19.02 -18.67
CA THR A 217 9.75 20.27 -18.30
C THR A 217 9.46 20.58 -16.84
N PHE A 218 10.49 20.47 -15.99
CA PHE A 218 10.45 20.98 -14.63
C PHE A 218 10.41 22.50 -14.69
N LYS A 219 9.51 23.10 -13.91
CA LYS A 219 9.23 24.54 -13.96
C LYS A 219 9.74 25.22 -12.71
N LEU A 220 10.29 26.42 -12.84
CA LEU A 220 10.74 27.22 -11.68
C LEU A 220 9.60 27.49 -10.70
N LYS A 221 8.37 27.63 -11.21
CA LYS A 221 7.20 27.79 -10.36
C LYS A 221 6.90 26.56 -9.50
N TRP A 222 7.23 25.35 -9.96
CA TRP A 222 7.02 24.13 -9.18
C TRP A 222 8.03 24.02 -8.04
N LEU A 223 9.27 24.51 -8.24
CA LEU A 223 10.19 24.69 -7.12
C LEU A 223 9.57 25.66 -6.09
N LYS A 224 9.03 26.81 -6.52
CA LYS A 224 8.39 27.75 -5.59
C LYS A 224 7.18 27.16 -4.85
N ASP A 225 6.33 26.41 -5.56
CA ASP A 225 5.22 25.64 -4.98
C ASP A 225 5.70 24.67 -3.88
N LEU A 226 6.78 23.92 -4.14
CA LEU A 226 7.39 23.01 -3.18
C LEU A 226 7.89 23.76 -1.94
N LEU A 227 8.68 24.80 -2.13
CA LEU A 227 9.28 25.57 -1.02
C LEU A 227 8.18 26.22 -0.16
N GLN A 228 7.11 26.70 -0.78
CA GLN A 228 5.94 27.21 -0.06
C GLN A 228 5.23 26.13 0.75
N ALA A 229 5.02 24.93 0.19
CA ALA A 229 4.43 23.81 0.91
C ALA A 229 5.29 23.42 2.13
N ILE A 230 6.61 23.37 1.97
CA ILE A 230 7.56 23.06 3.06
C ILE A 230 7.50 24.14 4.14
N ASP A 231 7.54 25.43 3.78
CA ASP A 231 7.41 26.53 4.75
C ASP A 231 6.10 26.45 5.53
N GLN A 232 4.99 26.14 4.86
CA GLN A 232 3.71 25.98 5.54
C GLN A 232 3.71 24.80 6.51
N LEU A 233 4.20 23.63 6.09
CA LEU A 233 4.32 22.46 6.97
C LEU A 233 5.19 22.76 8.19
N ASN A 234 6.40 23.27 7.95
CA ASN A 234 7.43 23.39 8.98
C ASN A 234 7.18 24.59 9.90
N LEU A 235 6.87 25.75 9.32
CA LEU A 235 6.83 27.02 10.05
C LEU A 235 5.42 27.39 10.53
N GLN A 236 4.37 26.90 9.88
CA GLN A 236 2.98 27.18 10.30
C GLN A 236 2.38 26.03 11.10
N HIS A 237 2.63 24.78 10.70
CA HIS A 237 1.98 23.60 11.28
C HIS A 237 2.86 22.76 12.19
N GLY A 238 4.17 23.04 12.26
CA GLY A 238 5.11 22.30 13.10
C GLY A 238 5.27 20.84 12.66
N VAL A 239 5.13 20.56 11.36
CA VAL A 239 5.25 19.22 10.77
C VAL A 239 6.43 19.19 9.80
N MET A 240 7.26 18.16 9.90
CA MET A 240 8.21 17.78 8.86
C MET A 240 7.64 16.62 8.05
N HIS A 241 7.78 16.67 6.72
CA HIS A 241 7.38 15.58 5.84
C HIS A 241 8.38 14.41 5.89
N ARG A 242 9.68 14.72 5.94
CA ARG A 242 10.82 13.78 6.07
C ARG A 242 11.08 12.83 4.89
N ASP A 243 10.32 12.97 3.80
CA ASP A 243 10.56 12.24 2.55
C ASP A 243 10.27 13.14 1.34
N ILE A 244 10.84 14.34 1.37
CA ILE A 244 10.80 15.25 0.22
C ILE A 244 11.69 14.66 -0.89
N HIS A 245 11.03 14.08 -1.89
CA HIS A 245 11.62 13.35 -3.00
C HIS A 245 10.79 13.54 -4.28
N PRO A 246 11.37 13.52 -5.50
CA PRO A 246 10.61 13.63 -6.75
C PRO A 246 9.47 12.63 -6.92
N ARG A 247 9.57 11.45 -6.28
CA ARG A 247 8.52 10.42 -6.27
C ARG A 247 7.28 10.79 -5.45
N ASN A 248 7.43 11.72 -4.50
CA ASN A 248 6.37 12.25 -3.63
C ASN A 248 5.88 13.64 -4.08
N MET A 249 6.32 14.10 -5.26
CA MET A 249 5.91 15.35 -5.88
C MET A 249 5.09 15.05 -7.12
N VAL A 250 3.79 15.36 -7.08
CA VAL A 250 2.89 15.22 -8.24
C VAL A 250 2.55 16.57 -8.82
N VAL A 251 2.22 16.62 -10.11
CA VAL A 251 1.73 17.86 -10.74
C VAL A 251 0.31 17.64 -11.20
N ASP A 252 -0.61 18.49 -10.76
CA ASP A 252 -1.97 18.50 -11.30
C ASP A 252 -1.98 19.21 -12.66
N PRO A 253 -2.25 18.51 -13.78
CA PRO A 253 -2.24 19.12 -15.11
C PRO A 253 -3.34 20.16 -15.31
N ARG A 254 -4.39 20.17 -14.46
CA ARG A 254 -5.49 21.13 -14.57
C ARG A 254 -5.14 22.49 -13.99
N THR A 255 -4.41 22.48 -12.87
CA THR A 255 -4.02 23.70 -12.15
C THR A 255 -2.56 24.08 -12.41
N ASP A 256 -1.79 23.18 -12.99
CA ASP A 256 -0.35 23.29 -13.25
C ASP A 256 0.43 23.61 -11.95
N LYS A 257 -0.03 23.02 -10.83
CA LYS A 257 0.56 23.15 -9.50
C LYS A 257 1.27 21.86 -9.10
N LEU A 258 2.42 22.01 -8.45
CA LEU A 258 3.04 20.91 -7.74
C LEU A 258 2.30 20.66 -6.42
N GLN A 259 2.08 19.40 -6.08
CA GLN A 259 1.46 18.97 -4.83
C GLN A 259 2.27 17.86 -4.18
N LEU A 260 2.43 17.93 -2.85
CA LEU A 260 3.03 16.87 -2.05
C LEU A 260 2.02 15.76 -1.74
N ILE A 261 2.51 14.53 -1.74
CA ILE A 261 1.82 13.31 -1.33
C ILE A 261 2.72 12.51 -0.39
N ASP A 262 2.15 11.49 0.26
CA ASP A 262 2.88 10.48 1.03
C ASP A 262 3.49 10.97 2.36
N PHE A 263 2.65 11.06 3.39
CA PHE A 263 3.03 11.55 4.71
C PHE A 263 3.42 10.40 5.67
N ASN A 264 3.79 9.23 5.15
CA ASN A 264 4.10 8.04 5.95
C ASN A 264 5.27 8.27 6.95
N HIS A 265 6.26 9.07 6.56
CA HIS A 265 7.41 9.44 7.39
C HIS A 265 7.22 10.76 8.14
N ALA A 266 6.11 11.46 7.91
CA ALA A 266 5.90 12.77 8.50
C ALA A 266 5.86 12.70 10.04
N ARG A 267 6.36 13.74 10.70
CA ARG A 267 6.41 13.85 12.17
C ARG A 267 6.19 15.29 12.61
N ARG A 268 5.74 15.47 13.85
CA ARG A 268 5.80 16.77 14.54
C ARG A 268 7.25 17.16 14.81
N ILE A 269 7.60 18.43 14.64
CA ILE A 269 8.93 18.97 14.95
C ILE A 269 9.17 18.94 16.46
N GLY A 270 10.39 18.60 16.88
CA GLY A 270 10.83 18.61 18.28
C GLY A 270 10.93 17.22 18.91
N PRO A 271 11.26 17.16 20.21
CA PRO A 271 11.48 15.89 20.90
C PRO A 271 10.20 15.03 20.88
N SER A 272 10.31 13.83 20.32
CA SER A 272 9.21 12.88 20.31
C SER A 272 8.90 12.46 21.75
N ILE A 273 7.73 12.86 22.24
CA ILE A 273 7.13 12.36 23.50
C ILE A 273 6.72 10.87 23.42
N TYR A 274 6.86 10.23 22.25
CA TYR A 274 6.52 8.83 21.99
C TYR A 274 7.74 7.91 21.83
N HIS A 275 8.88 8.24 22.42
CA HIS A 275 9.94 7.24 22.57
C HIS A 275 9.49 6.19 23.59
N ASP A 276 8.90 5.11 23.08
CA ASP A 276 8.95 3.81 23.73
C ASP A 276 10.43 3.44 23.89
N VAL A 277 10.75 2.84 25.03
CA VAL A 277 12.10 2.79 25.61
C VAL A 277 13.06 1.91 24.79
N SER A 278 12.59 1.27 23.72
CA SER A 278 13.36 0.44 22.80
C SER A 278 14.16 1.23 21.75
N ASP A 279 13.68 2.37 21.26
CA ASP A 279 14.42 3.19 20.27
C ASP A 279 15.58 3.99 20.89
N ILE A 280 15.54 4.17 22.22
CA ILE A 280 16.60 4.85 22.97
C ILE A 280 17.86 3.97 23.05
N GLN A 281 17.71 2.64 22.96
CA GLN A 281 18.84 1.72 23.13
C GLN A 281 19.54 1.33 21.83
N SER A 282 18.90 1.44 20.66
CA SER A 282 19.54 1.07 19.39
C SER A 282 20.39 2.18 18.77
N ASN A 283 20.00 3.46 18.87
CA ASN A 283 20.70 4.53 18.14
C ASN A 283 21.20 5.73 18.97
N GLY A 284 21.05 5.75 20.29
CA GLY A 284 21.70 6.76 21.14
C GLY A 284 21.38 8.24 20.81
N LEU A 285 20.33 8.51 20.03
CA LEU A 285 19.90 9.84 19.62
C LEU A 285 18.43 10.04 20.00
N GLY A 286 18.18 10.11 21.31
CA GLY A 286 17.04 10.90 21.78
C GLY A 286 17.33 12.36 21.47
N LEU A 287 16.35 13.07 20.90
CA LEU A 287 16.35 14.48 20.43
C LEU A 287 16.48 14.61 18.89
N TRP A 288 15.35 14.58 18.20
CA TRP A 288 15.23 15.05 16.81
C TRP A 288 15.35 16.58 16.78
N ASP A 289 16.58 17.08 16.82
CA ASP A 289 16.88 18.48 16.54
C ASP A 289 16.66 18.72 15.05
N HIS A 290 15.88 19.74 14.69
CA HIS A 290 15.55 20.10 13.30
C HIS A 290 16.82 20.22 12.43
N ASP A 291 17.94 20.65 13.02
CA ASP A 291 19.22 20.83 12.32
C ASP A 291 20.09 19.56 12.29
N LYS A 292 19.73 18.52 13.05
CA LYS A 292 20.49 17.25 13.13
C LYS A 292 19.73 16.06 12.59
N ASP A 293 18.43 16.17 12.29
CA ASP A 293 17.73 15.15 11.54
C ASP A 293 18.27 15.17 10.10
N PRO A 294 19.01 14.13 9.67
CA PRO A 294 19.50 14.04 8.29
C PRO A 294 18.33 14.05 7.28
N ASN A 295 17.12 13.70 7.72
CA ASN A 295 15.89 13.66 6.93
C ASN A 295 15.03 14.92 7.04
N ASN A 296 15.59 16.08 7.36
CA ASN A 296 14.81 17.32 7.36
C ASN A 296 14.38 17.74 5.94
N ASP A 297 13.26 18.48 5.85
CA ASP A 297 12.65 18.86 4.58
C ASP A 297 13.53 19.82 3.75
N ILE A 298 14.45 20.56 4.39
CA ILE A 298 15.42 21.43 3.69
C ILE A 298 16.40 20.57 2.88
N SER A 299 16.97 19.54 3.51
CA SER A 299 17.89 18.61 2.86
C SER A 299 17.18 17.85 1.74
N GLY A 300 15.95 17.41 2.00
CA GLY A 300 15.12 16.77 0.97
C GLY A 300 14.82 17.68 -0.22
N ALA A 301 14.55 18.98 -0.02
CA ALA A 301 14.37 19.95 -1.11
C ALA A 301 15.66 20.16 -1.92
N VAL A 302 16.81 20.27 -1.24
CA VAL A 302 18.12 20.42 -1.88
C VAL A 302 18.42 19.24 -2.80
N PHE A 303 18.35 18.02 -2.30
CA PHE A 303 18.63 16.83 -3.10
C PHE A 303 17.60 16.65 -4.21
N SER A 304 16.31 16.91 -3.94
CA SER A 304 15.28 16.76 -4.97
C SER A 304 15.50 17.72 -6.14
N LEU A 305 15.89 18.97 -5.86
CA LEU A 305 16.18 19.92 -6.93
C LEU A 305 17.43 19.50 -7.72
N TYR A 306 18.48 19.06 -7.03
CA TYR A 306 19.69 18.53 -7.67
C TYR A 306 19.33 17.38 -8.62
N GLU A 307 18.65 16.34 -8.14
CA GLU A 307 18.24 15.17 -8.92
C GLU A 307 17.34 15.50 -10.12
N LEU A 308 16.43 16.47 -9.95
CA LEU A 308 15.56 16.90 -11.04
C LEU A 308 16.31 17.62 -12.17
N ILE A 309 17.46 18.22 -11.86
CA ILE A 309 18.32 18.94 -12.81
C ILE A 309 19.38 18.01 -13.42
N THR A 310 20.05 17.21 -12.59
CA THR A 310 21.24 16.43 -12.97
C THR A 310 20.93 14.97 -13.31
N GLY A 311 19.76 14.46 -12.91
CA GLY A 311 19.45 13.03 -13.00
C GLY A 311 20.32 12.13 -12.11
N ASP A 312 21.17 12.71 -11.27
CA ASP A 312 22.08 12.00 -10.38
C ASP A 312 21.46 11.85 -8.98
N PHE A 313 21.31 10.59 -8.56
CA PHE A 313 20.72 10.19 -7.28
C PHE A 313 21.78 9.63 -6.29
N GLU A 314 23.04 9.52 -6.69
CA GLU A 314 24.09 8.86 -5.90
C GLU A 314 24.43 9.63 -4.62
N ASN A 315 24.26 10.95 -4.65
CA ASN A 315 24.64 11.84 -3.55
C ASN A 315 23.67 11.84 -2.36
N ARG A 316 22.42 11.39 -2.53
CA ARG A 316 21.40 11.47 -1.47
C ARG A 316 21.73 10.52 -0.30
N GLY A 317 22.31 9.35 -0.58
CA GLY A 317 22.49 8.28 0.42
C GLY A 317 21.19 7.53 0.72
N HIS A 318 21.27 6.50 1.58
CA HIS A 318 20.08 5.77 2.02
C HIS A 318 19.25 6.62 3.00
N TRP A 319 17.94 6.38 3.06
CA TRP A 319 17.00 7.18 3.86
C TRP A 319 17.34 7.22 5.38
N GLU A 320 18.07 6.24 5.90
CA GLU A 320 18.51 6.23 7.31
C GLU A 320 19.78 7.07 7.55
N GLN A 321 20.50 7.39 6.47
CA GLN A 321 21.82 8.00 6.49
C GLN A 321 21.95 8.99 5.33
N LEU A 322 21.04 9.97 5.26
CA LEU A 322 21.15 11.00 4.23
C LEU A 322 22.46 11.76 4.36
N SER A 323 23.08 12.00 3.21
CA SER A 323 24.30 12.80 3.14
C SER A 323 24.01 14.25 3.52
N SER A 324 25.03 14.96 4.00
CA SER A 324 24.91 16.40 4.22
C SER A 324 24.56 17.12 2.91
N PRO A 325 23.54 18.00 2.85
CA PRO A 325 23.19 18.72 1.62
C PRO A 325 24.33 19.59 1.07
N LYS A 326 25.36 19.87 1.89
CA LYS A 326 26.59 20.53 1.45
C LYS A 326 27.29 19.81 0.30
N VAL A 327 27.18 18.48 0.21
CA VAL A 327 27.86 17.72 -0.86
C VAL A 327 27.42 18.15 -2.26
N VAL A 328 26.17 18.61 -2.42
CA VAL A 328 25.67 19.15 -3.69
C VAL A 328 25.67 20.68 -3.71
N LEU A 329 25.44 21.35 -2.58
CA LEU A 329 25.41 22.82 -2.54
C LEU A 329 26.78 23.45 -2.80
N ASP A 330 27.86 22.83 -2.32
CA ASP A 330 29.23 23.34 -2.45
C ASP A 330 29.82 23.08 -3.84
N LEU A 331 29.13 22.32 -4.70
CA LEU A 331 29.54 22.12 -6.09
C LEU A 331 29.45 23.44 -6.86
N THR A 332 30.56 23.81 -7.51
CA THR A 332 30.65 25.04 -8.31
C THR A 332 29.64 25.09 -9.45
N THR A 333 29.30 23.94 -10.03
CA THR A 333 28.32 23.80 -11.10
C THR A 333 27.47 22.56 -10.87
N TRP A 334 26.20 22.61 -11.27
CA TRP A 334 25.37 21.41 -11.38
C TRP A 334 25.28 21.05 -12.85
N GLN A 335 25.83 19.89 -13.21
CA GLN A 335 25.82 19.44 -14.59
C GLN A 335 24.39 19.08 -14.99
N HIS A 336 23.77 19.91 -15.82
CA HIS A 336 22.44 19.66 -16.37
C HIS A 336 22.46 18.38 -17.21
N ASP A 337 21.56 17.44 -16.90
CA ASP A 337 21.33 16.26 -17.73
C ASP A 337 20.54 16.65 -18.99
N PRO A 338 21.07 16.42 -20.20
CA PRO A 338 20.39 16.75 -21.45
C PRO A 338 19.00 16.09 -21.62
N LEU A 339 18.72 15.00 -20.89
CA LEU A 339 17.41 14.34 -20.90
C LEU A 339 16.38 15.07 -20.04
N ARG A 340 16.81 15.90 -19.08
CA ARG A 340 15.96 16.71 -18.21
C ARG A 340 15.62 18.02 -18.91
N LYS A 341 14.35 18.40 -18.90
CA LYS A 341 13.90 19.67 -19.49
C LYS A 341 13.64 20.68 -18.38
N LEU A 342 14.20 21.88 -18.50
CA LEU A 342 13.99 22.99 -17.59
C LEU A 342 13.37 24.16 -18.35
N ASP A 343 12.54 24.97 -17.70
CA ASP A 343 12.00 26.20 -18.30
C ASP A 343 12.86 27.46 -18.02
N HIS A 344 13.94 27.32 -17.24
CA HIS A 344 14.92 28.35 -16.93
C HIS A 344 16.32 27.74 -16.81
N GLU A 345 17.35 28.58 -16.85
CA GLU A 345 18.74 28.17 -16.59
C GLU A 345 18.92 27.62 -15.17
N VAL A 346 19.87 26.70 -15.00
CA VAL A 346 20.17 26.01 -13.72
C VAL A 346 20.45 27.00 -12.59
N GLU A 347 21.14 28.09 -12.89
CA GLU A 347 21.52 29.13 -11.94
C GLU A 347 20.29 29.77 -11.29
N VAL A 348 19.20 29.96 -12.05
CA VAL A 348 17.96 30.57 -11.53
C VAL A 348 17.30 29.68 -10.48
N TYR A 349 17.34 28.36 -10.69
CA TYR A 349 16.86 27.38 -9.72
C TYR A 349 17.72 27.37 -8.45
N ARG A 350 19.05 27.34 -8.62
CA ARG A 350 20.01 27.35 -7.51
C ARG A 350 19.90 28.63 -6.68
N ASP A 351 19.77 29.79 -7.31
CA ASP A 351 19.61 31.07 -6.65
C ASP A 351 18.29 31.11 -5.86
N THR A 352 17.20 30.62 -6.44
CA THR A 352 15.90 30.54 -5.78
C THR A 352 15.97 29.68 -4.51
N LEU A 353 16.57 28.49 -4.61
CA LEU A 353 16.77 27.60 -3.46
C LEU A 353 17.68 28.23 -2.40
N THR A 354 18.79 28.84 -2.83
CA THR A 354 19.76 29.48 -1.94
C THR A 354 19.11 30.63 -1.18
N LEU A 355 18.36 31.50 -1.84
CA LEU A 355 17.63 32.58 -1.19
C LEU A 355 16.61 32.05 -0.17
N TRP A 356 15.90 30.98 -0.50
CA TRP A 356 14.96 30.35 0.42
C TRP A 356 15.65 29.80 1.68
N ILE A 357 16.75 29.05 1.52
CA ILE A 357 17.56 28.55 2.66
C ILE A 357 18.04 29.72 3.53
N HIS A 358 18.55 30.79 2.92
CA HIS A 358 19.01 31.97 3.65
C HIS A 358 17.88 32.63 4.44
N SER A 359 16.68 32.72 3.88
CA SER A 359 15.51 33.32 4.53
C SER A 359 15.03 32.54 5.77
N ARG A 360 15.49 31.30 5.95
CA ARG A 360 15.13 30.43 7.08
C ARG A 360 16.15 30.44 8.22
N LYS A 361 17.32 31.07 8.06
CA LYS A 361 18.37 31.13 9.09
C LYS A 361 17.89 31.71 10.43
N ASP A 362 16.90 32.61 10.38
CA ASP A 362 16.34 33.28 11.56
C ASP A 362 14.96 32.70 11.99
N LYS A 363 14.50 31.61 11.37
CA LYS A 363 13.15 31.02 11.57
C LYS A 363 13.20 29.62 12.15
N ASP A 364 14.07 29.43 13.13
CA ASP A 364 14.34 28.14 13.75
C ASP A 364 13.16 27.69 14.62
N ILE A 365 12.52 26.58 14.25
CA ILE A 365 11.42 25.95 15.00
C ILE A 365 12.02 24.76 15.75
N LYS A 366 12.05 24.83 17.09
CA LYS A 366 12.61 23.74 17.92
C LYS A 366 11.56 22.74 18.37
N ILE A 367 10.32 23.18 18.56
CA ILE A 367 9.20 22.31 18.87
C ILE A 367 7.97 22.75 18.08
N PHE A 368 7.14 21.80 17.67
CA PHE A 368 5.95 22.06 16.85
C PHE A 368 5.01 23.10 17.47
N THR A 369 4.93 23.19 18.80
CA THR A 369 4.09 24.17 19.52
C THR A 369 4.53 25.61 19.35
N ASP A 370 5.76 25.86 18.88
CA ASP A 370 6.23 27.21 18.55
C ASP A 370 5.55 27.73 17.27
N CYS A 371 4.96 26.84 16.46
CA CYS A 371 4.26 27.22 15.24
C CYS A 371 2.86 27.78 15.54
N PRO A 372 2.44 28.85 14.83
CA PRO A 372 1.20 29.57 15.11
C PRO A 372 -0.06 28.75 14.82
N GLN A 373 0.01 27.74 13.95
CA GLN A 373 -1.10 26.87 13.55
C GLN A 373 -0.71 25.40 13.67
N HIS A 374 0.02 25.07 14.74
CA HIS A 374 0.54 23.74 14.96
C HIS A 374 -0.58 22.69 14.97
N VAL A 375 -0.28 21.51 14.45
CA VAL A 375 -1.20 20.37 14.49
C VAL A 375 -1.54 19.98 15.94
N PRO A 376 -2.78 19.53 16.22
CA PRO A 376 -3.20 19.14 17.57
C PRO A 376 -2.45 17.90 18.05
N ASP A 377 -2.68 17.55 19.31
CA ASP A 377 -2.31 16.23 19.82
C ASP A 377 -3.09 15.12 19.12
N PHE A 378 -2.41 13.98 18.92
CA PHE A 378 -2.97 12.82 18.25
C PHE A 378 -3.56 11.85 19.27
N GLU A 379 -4.73 11.29 18.96
CA GLU A 379 -5.30 10.22 19.76
C GLU A 379 -4.51 8.93 19.49
N PRO A 380 -4.13 8.17 20.52
CA PRO A 380 -3.49 6.89 20.29
C PRO A 380 -4.46 5.97 19.54
N MET A 381 -3.92 5.14 18.63
CA MET A 381 -4.70 4.10 17.98
C MET A 381 -5.51 3.33 19.03
N PRO A 382 -6.84 3.17 18.86
CA PRO A 382 -7.66 2.49 19.84
C PRO A 382 -7.04 1.15 20.22
N LYS A 383 -6.73 1.01 21.51
CA LYS A 383 -6.30 -0.28 22.04
C LYS A 383 -7.42 -1.28 21.74
N ARG A 384 -7.04 -2.50 21.34
CA ARG A 384 -7.96 -3.61 21.09
C ARG A 384 -9.02 -3.60 22.19
N SER A 385 -10.31 -3.62 21.81
CA SER A 385 -11.40 -3.72 22.78
C SER A 385 -11.11 -4.89 23.70
N SER A 386 -10.70 -4.59 24.93
CA SER A 386 -10.49 -5.56 25.98
C SER A 386 -11.85 -6.02 26.48
N GLU A 387 -12.49 -6.91 25.73
CA GLU A 387 -13.43 -7.82 26.39
C GLU A 387 -12.60 -8.70 27.35
N PRO A 388 -13.10 -8.91 28.58
CA PRO A 388 -12.26 -9.10 29.76
C PRO A 388 -11.45 -10.40 29.68
N PRO A 389 -10.30 -10.47 30.40
CA PRO A 389 -9.59 -11.73 30.55
C PRO A 389 -10.49 -12.67 31.34
N SER A 390 -11.17 -13.60 30.66
CA SER A 390 -11.63 -14.79 31.33
C SER A 390 -10.39 -15.46 31.90
N SER A 391 -10.29 -15.42 33.23
CA SER A 391 -9.21 -15.92 34.07
C SER A 391 -8.53 -17.18 33.50
N ARG A 392 -7.43 -16.98 32.76
CA ARG A 392 -6.26 -17.88 32.62
C ARG A 392 -5.20 -17.42 31.62
N ASP A 393 -5.45 -16.41 30.79
CA ASP A 393 -4.52 -16.08 29.70
C ASP A 393 -3.60 -14.90 30.02
N LYS A 394 -2.31 -15.22 30.16
CA LYS A 394 -1.22 -14.23 30.15
C LYS A 394 -1.14 -13.61 28.74
N VAL A 395 -1.26 -12.29 28.67
CA VAL A 395 -0.66 -11.39 27.66
C VAL A 395 -0.71 -11.90 26.20
N LEU A 396 -1.85 -11.75 25.54
CA LEU A 396 -1.97 -11.94 24.09
C LEU A 396 -1.49 -10.66 23.36
N SER A 397 -0.17 -10.49 23.26
CA SER A 397 0.49 -9.40 22.51
C SER A 397 0.68 -9.69 21.02
N SER A 398 0.33 -10.87 20.52
CA SER A 398 0.14 -11.18 19.10
C SER A 398 -0.82 -12.37 19.05
N THR A 399 -1.91 -12.28 18.30
CA THR A 399 -2.84 -13.41 18.18
C THR A 399 -2.69 -13.93 16.77
N SER A 400 -2.10 -15.11 16.62
CA SER A 400 -1.93 -15.77 15.33
C SER A 400 -3.29 -15.96 14.64
N ASN A 401 -3.27 -16.08 13.31
CA ASN A 401 -4.47 -16.45 12.54
C ASN A 401 -5.21 -17.68 13.12
N GLY A 402 -4.47 -18.68 13.60
CA GLY A 402 -5.03 -19.91 14.18
C GLY A 402 -5.82 -19.67 15.46
N GLU A 403 -5.35 -18.77 16.33
CA GLU A 403 -6.08 -18.41 17.57
C GLU A 403 -7.37 -17.65 17.25
N TRP A 404 -7.32 -16.69 16.32
CA TRP A 404 -8.52 -15.95 15.91
C TRP A 404 -9.63 -16.87 15.39
N ASP A 405 -9.25 -17.84 14.57
CA ASP A 405 -10.19 -18.84 14.04
C ASP A 405 -10.75 -19.71 15.16
N ALA A 406 -9.92 -20.12 16.13
CA ALA A 406 -10.38 -20.88 17.30
C ALA A 406 -11.40 -20.12 18.17
N TYR A 407 -11.26 -18.79 18.27
CA TYR A 407 -12.22 -17.94 19.01
C TYR A 407 -13.43 -17.50 18.17
N GLY A 408 -13.53 -17.89 16.89
CA GLY A 408 -14.64 -17.51 16.01
C GLY A 408 -14.76 -16.00 15.76
N ARG A 409 -13.66 -15.25 15.92
CA ARG A 409 -13.67 -13.79 15.80
C ARG A 409 -13.60 -13.36 14.33
N TYR A 410 -14.30 -12.29 13.97
CA TYR A 410 -14.23 -11.75 12.62
C TYR A 410 -12.83 -11.22 12.30
N ARG A 411 -12.34 -11.58 11.11
CA ARG A 411 -11.11 -11.07 10.53
C ARG A 411 -11.43 -10.43 9.19
N VAL A 412 -10.86 -9.25 8.94
CA VAL A 412 -10.94 -8.61 7.63
C VAL A 412 -10.28 -9.53 6.60
N LYS A 413 -11.07 -10.00 5.63
CA LYS A 413 -10.56 -10.86 4.55
C LYS A 413 -9.99 -9.99 3.44
N TRP A 414 -8.67 -10.07 3.25
CA TRP A 414 -7.95 -9.24 2.28
C TRP A 414 -7.68 -9.91 0.93
N ASP A 415 -7.69 -11.24 0.91
CA ASP A 415 -7.35 -12.04 -0.24
C ASP A 415 -8.10 -11.57 -1.50
N ARG A 416 -7.34 -11.31 -2.56
CA ARG A 416 -7.87 -11.00 -3.90
C ARG A 416 -7.24 -11.92 -4.95
N PRO A 417 -7.86 -12.10 -6.12
CA PRO A 417 -7.25 -12.85 -7.21
C PRO A 417 -5.94 -12.20 -7.68
N ALA A 418 -4.99 -13.02 -8.11
CA ALA A 418 -3.73 -12.53 -8.69
C ALA A 418 -4.01 -11.75 -9.98
N GLN A 419 -3.15 -10.78 -10.33
CA GLN A 419 -3.43 -9.91 -11.48
C GLN A 419 -3.51 -10.72 -12.80
N GLU A 420 -2.70 -11.77 -12.92
CA GLU A 420 -2.71 -12.70 -14.06
C GLU A 420 -3.97 -13.58 -14.12
N GLN A 421 -4.70 -13.71 -13.01
CA GLN A 421 -5.92 -14.52 -12.91
C GLN A 421 -7.19 -13.69 -13.17
N LEU A 422 -7.08 -12.38 -13.38
CA LEU A 422 -8.22 -11.52 -13.69
C LEU A 422 -8.77 -11.84 -15.08
N HIS A 423 -10.08 -12.02 -15.17
CA HIS A 423 -10.74 -12.27 -16.45
C HIS A 423 -10.81 -10.99 -17.28
N PRO A 424 -10.36 -11.01 -18.56
CA PRO A 424 -10.47 -9.85 -19.43
C PRO A 424 -11.92 -9.36 -19.55
N GLY A 425 -12.12 -8.05 -19.37
CA GLY A 425 -13.43 -7.41 -19.44
C GLY A 425 -14.29 -7.52 -18.16
N VAL A 426 -13.81 -8.21 -17.12
CA VAL A 426 -14.45 -8.23 -15.81
C VAL A 426 -13.79 -7.17 -14.92
N GLN A 427 -14.62 -6.30 -14.34
CA GLN A 427 -14.17 -5.39 -13.30
C GLN A 427 -14.19 -6.10 -11.95
N TYR A 428 -13.24 -5.75 -11.08
CA TYR A 428 -13.12 -6.32 -9.75
C TYR A 428 -13.25 -5.20 -8.72
N LEU A 429 -13.98 -5.48 -7.65
CA LEU A 429 -14.05 -4.62 -6.48
C LEU A 429 -12.72 -4.68 -5.74
N PHE A 430 -12.43 -3.64 -4.96
CA PHE A 430 -11.27 -3.61 -4.07
C PHE A 430 -11.34 -4.71 -3.01
N SER A 431 -12.51 -5.28 -2.73
CA SER A 431 -12.67 -6.51 -1.92
C SER A 431 -12.25 -7.81 -2.63
N GLY A 432 -11.77 -7.75 -3.87
CA GLY A 432 -11.39 -8.90 -4.70
C GLY A 432 -12.54 -9.61 -5.40
N LYS A 433 -13.80 -9.20 -5.14
CA LYS A 433 -15.00 -9.79 -5.75
C LYS A 433 -15.24 -9.21 -7.16
N PRO A 434 -15.66 -10.00 -8.15
CA PRO A 434 -16.05 -9.44 -9.45
C PRO A 434 -17.28 -8.55 -9.31
N VAL A 435 -17.30 -7.42 -10.04
CA VAL A 435 -18.45 -6.51 -10.09
C VAL A 435 -19.65 -7.27 -10.69
N PRO A 436 -20.81 -7.32 -10.01
CA PRO A 436 -21.99 -7.98 -10.54
C PRO A 436 -22.43 -7.33 -11.86
N HIS A 437 -22.33 -8.05 -12.96
CA HIS A 437 -22.78 -7.53 -14.26
C HIS A 437 -24.31 -7.51 -14.29
N PRO A 438 -24.95 -6.35 -14.59
CA PRO A 438 -26.42 -6.24 -14.57
C PRO A 438 -27.15 -7.15 -15.56
N HIS A 439 -26.45 -7.70 -16.57
CA HIS A 439 -27.05 -8.54 -17.62
C HIS A 439 -26.72 -10.04 -17.52
N LEU A 440 -25.90 -10.47 -16.55
CA LEU A 440 -25.59 -11.89 -16.30
C LEU A 440 -26.61 -12.70 -15.46
N PRO A 441 -27.67 -12.15 -14.81
CA PRO A 441 -28.67 -12.98 -14.14
C PRO A 441 -29.33 -13.98 -15.09
N LEU A 442 -29.55 -13.60 -16.36
CA LEU A 442 -30.17 -14.46 -17.38
C LEU A 442 -29.29 -15.64 -17.77
N LEU A 443 -27.96 -15.48 -17.76
CA LEU A 443 -27.02 -16.58 -18.01
C LEU A 443 -26.94 -17.54 -16.81
N ARG A 444 -27.01 -17.04 -15.58
CA ARG A 444 -27.14 -17.91 -14.39
C ARG A 444 -28.47 -18.69 -14.38
N ILE A 445 -29.57 -18.07 -14.83
CA ILE A 445 -30.85 -18.76 -15.04
C ILE A 445 -30.69 -19.80 -16.16
N PHE A 446 -30.04 -19.46 -17.27
CA PHE A 446 -29.78 -20.37 -18.39
C PHE A 446 -28.97 -21.59 -17.97
N TRP A 447 -27.89 -21.41 -17.19
CA TRP A 447 -27.08 -22.50 -16.65
C TRP A 447 -27.81 -23.34 -15.59
N ARG A 448 -28.67 -22.73 -14.76
CA ARG A 448 -29.57 -23.47 -13.85
C ARG A 448 -30.59 -24.30 -14.62
N VAL A 449 -31.20 -23.76 -15.68
CA VAL A 449 -32.16 -24.47 -16.53
C VAL A 449 -31.49 -25.62 -17.29
N LEU A 450 -30.27 -25.43 -17.80
CA LEU A 450 -29.45 -26.50 -18.40
C LEU A 450 -29.05 -27.58 -17.39
N GLY A 451 -28.70 -27.19 -16.16
CA GLY A 451 -28.41 -28.13 -15.08
C GLY A 451 -29.61 -29.01 -14.71
N VAL A 452 -30.81 -28.41 -14.62
CA VAL A 452 -32.09 -29.12 -14.38
C VAL A 452 -32.48 -30.03 -15.55
N LEU A 453 -32.22 -29.62 -16.79
CA LEU A 453 -32.46 -30.46 -17.97
C LEU A 453 -31.48 -31.65 -18.03
N SER A 454 -30.20 -31.45 -17.67
CA SER A 454 -29.21 -32.53 -17.65
C SER A 454 -29.47 -33.58 -16.56
N SER A 455 -30.01 -33.15 -15.41
CA SER A 455 -30.40 -34.03 -14.30
C SER A 455 -31.69 -34.79 -14.60
N SER A 456 -32.62 -34.18 -15.34
CA SER A 456 -33.82 -34.85 -15.86
C SER A 456 -33.49 -35.91 -16.92
N ILE A 457 -32.43 -35.73 -17.72
CA ILE A 457 -31.98 -36.73 -18.71
C ILE A 457 -31.25 -37.92 -18.05
N ARG A 458 -30.57 -37.72 -16.91
CA ARG A 458 -29.94 -38.82 -16.15
C ARG A 458 -30.91 -39.61 -15.27
N GLY A 459 -32.08 -39.06 -14.97
CA GLY A 459 -33.11 -39.72 -14.15
C GLY A 459 -34.04 -40.68 -14.89
N VAL A 460 -34.01 -40.73 -16.23
CA VAL A 460 -34.93 -41.56 -17.06
C VAL A 460 -34.16 -42.68 -17.79
N GLY A 461 -33.16 -43.24 -17.11
CA GLY A 461 -32.42 -44.44 -17.55
C GLY A 461 -33.20 -45.75 -17.42
N GLY A 462 -34.53 -45.71 -17.51
CA GLY A 462 -35.40 -46.87 -17.37
C GLY A 462 -36.76 -46.61 -18.01
N LEU A 463 -37.00 -47.32 -19.12
CA LEU A 463 -38.24 -47.47 -19.88
C LEU A 463 -38.58 -46.45 -20.99
N LEU A 464 -38.83 -47.07 -22.16
CA LEU A 464 -39.63 -46.66 -23.33
C LEU A 464 -38.95 -45.87 -24.46
N LYS A 465 -38.69 -46.61 -25.55
CA LYS A 465 -38.56 -46.14 -26.93
C LYS A 465 -39.82 -45.36 -27.33
N TYR A 466 -39.74 -44.03 -27.45
CA TYR A 466 -40.65 -43.24 -28.29
C TYR A 466 -39.93 -42.05 -28.94
N SER A 467 -40.19 -41.91 -30.24
CA SER A 467 -39.74 -40.89 -31.20
C SER A 467 -39.31 -39.52 -30.64
N LEU A 468 -37.99 -39.26 -30.64
CA LEU A 468 -37.37 -37.95 -30.41
C LEU A 468 -37.42 -37.09 -31.68
N SER A 469 -38.56 -36.45 -31.96
CA SER A 469 -38.64 -35.42 -33.03
C SER A 469 -39.13 -34.05 -32.54
N ARG A 470 -39.59 -33.92 -31.29
CA ARG A 470 -40.14 -32.67 -30.73
C ARG A 470 -39.22 -31.87 -29.76
N PRO A 471 -38.31 -32.46 -28.96
CA PRO A 471 -37.46 -31.67 -28.07
C PRO A 471 -36.37 -30.89 -28.83
N ALA A 472 -35.85 -31.45 -29.93
CA ALA A 472 -34.83 -30.80 -30.74
C ALA A 472 -35.34 -29.52 -31.41
N SER A 473 -36.59 -29.49 -31.89
CA SER A 473 -37.14 -28.30 -32.54
C SER A 473 -37.33 -27.13 -31.57
N LEU A 474 -37.58 -27.40 -30.29
CA LEU A 474 -37.70 -26.36 -29.27
C LEU A 474 -36.34 -25.77 -28.90
N LEU A 475 -35.31 -26.62 -28.80
CA LEU A 475 -33.93 -26.19 -28.56
C LEU A 475 -33.39 -25.35 -29.73
N PHE A 476 -33.65 -25.75 -30.98
CA PHE A 476 -33.26 -24.98 -32.16
C PHE A 476 -34.00 -23.64 -32.27
N ARG A 477 -35.28 -23.56 -31.87
CA ARG A 477 -36.03 -22.29 -31.81
C ARG A 477 -35.51 -21.37 -30.71
N LEU A 478 -35.14 -21.92 -29.55
CA LEU A 478 -34.56 -21.16 -28.44
C LEU A 478 -33.17 -20.60 -28.82
N LEU A 479 -32.32 -21.41 -29.46
CA LEU A 479 -31.02 -20.99 -29.97
C LEU A 479 -31.15 -19.95 -31.09
N GLY A 480 -32.17 -20.08 -31.95
CA GLY A 480 -32.50 -19.07 -32.97
C GLY A 480 -32.92 -17.72 -32.37
N LEU A 481 -33.74 -17.72 -31.32
CA LEU A 481 -34.14 -16.51 -30.60
C LEU A 481 -32.96 -15.84 -29.88
N ILE A 482 -32.07 -16.63 -29.26
CA ILE A 482 -30.85 -16.14 -28.61
C ILE A 482 -29.92 -15.50 -29.65
N ARG A 483 -29.71 -16.14 -30.81
CA ARG A 483 -28.90 -15.58 -31.91
C ARG A 483 -29.49 -14.28 -32.45
N THR A 484 -30.81 -14.19 -32.55
CA THR A 484 -31.49 -12.98 -33.03
C THR A 484 -31.41 -11.83 -32.02
N ALA A 485 -31.48 -12.14 -30.71
CA ALA A 485 -31.28 -11.15 -29.65
C ALA A 485 -29.82 -10.64 -29.62
N PHE A 486 -28.84 -11.53 -29.79
CA PHE A 486 -27.42 -11.18 -29.79
C PHE A 486 -27.05 -10.27 -30.98
N ASN A 487 -27.57 -10.58 -32.17
CA ASN A 487 -27.33 -9.78 -33.38
C ASN A 487 -27.99 -8.39 -33.34
N ARG A 488 -29.12 -8.23 -32.63
CA ARG A 488 -29.77 -6.91 -32.48
C ARG A 488 -29.04 -5.98 -31.52
N THR A 489 -28.29 -6.54 -30.57
CA THR A 489 -27.45 -5.76 -29.64
C THR A 489 -26.10 -5.33 -30.23
N THR A 490 -25.63 -5.99 -31.29
CA THR A 490 -24.40 -5.59 -32.00
C THR A 490 -24.63 -4.49 -33.04
N ASP A 491 -25.86 -4.25 -33.49
CA ASP A 491 -26.22 -3.17 -34.43
C ASP A 491 -26.57 -1.82 -33.75
N MET A 492 -26.41 -1.71 -32.42
CA MET A 492 -26.53 -0.45 -31.66
C MET A 492 -25.25 -0.07 -30.91
N ARG A 493 -24.11 -0.19 -31.58
CA ARG A 493 -22.85 0.45 -31.16
C ARG A 493 -22.17 1.14 -32.33
#